data_AF-A0A0N4WF67-F1
#
_entry.id   AF-A0A0N4WF67-F1
#
_cell.length_a   1.000
_cell.length_b   1.000
_cell.length_c   1.000
_cell.angle_alpha   90.00
_cell.angle_beta   90.00
_cell.angle_gamma   90.00
#
_symmetry.space_group_name_H-M   'P 1'
#
loop_
_entity.id
_entity.type
_entity.pdbx_description
1 polymer ?
#
loop_
_entity_poly.entity_id
_entity_poly.type
_entity_poly.pdbx_seq_one_letter_code
_entity_poly.pdbx_strand_id
1 'polypeptide(L)'
;MSIGSYESLTIRFGRLQLRRCGSTPALTIFVAYAPTSNYEQEELEAFYIDVKGLYREDHTSFKVIAGDFNAKIAPRRTTEQLHIETNGMEWKEHSERLSESIMSTHTINGNTQFQKASHGRWTWESPSGQFHNEMDYVVIVFNRRFRLTDVAVAA
;
A
#
# COMPACT_ATOMS: atom_id res chain seq x y z
N MET A 1 -8.75 21.92 3.68
CA MET A 1 -7.70 21.32 2.81
C MET A 1 -8.21 21.49 1.39
N SER A 2 -7.35 21.88 0.45
CA SER A 2 -7.74 22.04 -0.95
C SER A 2 -6.87 21.18 -1.85
N ILE A 3 -7.41 20.78 -2.99
CA ILE A 3 -6.61 20.15 -4.04
C ILE A 3 -5.64 21.19 -4.58
N GLY A 4 -4.35 20.87 -4.55
CA GLY A 4 -3.30 21.68 -5.15
C GLY A 4 -3.10 21.31 -6.62
N SER A 5 -2.92 20.01 -6.89
CA SER A 5 -2.81 19.46 -8.24
C SER A 5 -3.11 17.96 -8.24
N TYR A 6 -3.46 17.46 -9.41
CA TYR A 6 -3.56 16.03 -9.70
C TYR A 6 -2.83 15.75 -11.01
N GLU A 7 -2.13 14.63 -11.07
CA GLU A 7 -1.39 14.17 -12.25
C GLU A 7 -1.43 12.66 -12.34
N SER A 8 -1.67 12.12 -13.53
CA SER A 8 -1.44 10.71 -13.83
C SER A 8 0.00 10.57 -14.29
N LEU A 9 0.83 9.89 -13.49
CA LEU A 9 2.25 9.67 -13.79
C LEU A 9 2.42 8.52 -14.80
N THR A 10 1.66 7.46 -14.59
CA THR A 10 1.56 6.30 -15.50
C THR A 10 0.13 5.76 -15.47
N ILE A 11 -0.12 4.65 -16.17
CA ILE A 11 -1.39 3.91 -16.05
C ILE A 11 -1.58 3.26 -14.66
N ARG A 12 -0.51 3.10 -13.88
CA ARG A 12 -0.51 2.46 -12.55
C ARG A 12 -0.31 3.45 -11.41
N PHE A 13 0.11 4.68 -11.70
CA PHE A 13 0.45 5.68 -10.69
C PHE A 13 -0.24 7.02 -10.94
N GLY A 14 -0.92 7.52 -9.90
CA GLY A 14 -1.41 8.89 -9.82
C GLY A 14 -0.74 9.65 -8.69
N ARG A 15 -0.64 10.97 -8.82
CA ARG A 15 -0.14 11.89 -7.80
C ARG A 15 -1.19 12.95 -7.50
N LEU A 16 -1.60 13.04 -6.25
CA LEU A 16 -2.51 14.06 -5.73
C LEU A 16 -1.76 14.90 -4.69
N GLN A 17 -1.57 16.18 -4.98
CA GLN A 17 -1.02 17.12 -4.00
C GLN A 17 -2.16 17.87 -3.32
N LEU A 18 -2.19 17.80 -2.00
CA LEU A 18 -3.14 18.49 -1.15
C LEU A 18 -2.44 19.63 -0.42
N ARG A 19 -3.05 20.82 -0.49
CA ARG A 19 -2.59 22.01 0.21
C ARG A 19 -3.43 22.23 1.46
N ARG A 20 -2.78 22.56 2.57
CA ARG A 20 -3.44 23.11 3.76
C ARG A 20 -3.26 24.63 3.77
N CYS A 21 -4.25 25.34 4.29
CA CYS A 21 -4.15 26.78 4.49
C CYS A 21 -3.09 27.09 5.56
N GLY A 22 -2.37 28.21 5.39
CA GLY A 22 -1.33 28.65 6.33
C GLY A 22 0.03 28.00 6.08
N SER A 23 0.87 27.91 7.13
CA SER A 23 2.25 27.41 7.08
C SER A 23 2.38 25.89 7.15
N THR A 24 1.27 25.15 7.03
CA THR A 24 1.30 23.69 7.14
C THR A 24 1.89 23.08 5.86
N PRO A 25 2.87 22.17 5.94
CA PRO A 25 3.44 21.53 4.76
C PRO A 25 2.39 20.80 3.91
N ALA A 26 2.59 20.82 2.60
CA ALA A 26 1.75 20.09 1.65
C ALA A 26 1.84 18.57 1.90
N LEU A 27 0.73 17.87 1.61
CA LEU A 27 0.63 16.42 1.62
C LEU A 27 0.58 15.91 0.18
N THR A 28 1.50 15.04 -0.19
CA THR A 28 1.42 14.30 -1.46
C THR A 28 0.85 12.91 -1.21
N ILE A 29 -0.17 12.53 -1.98
CA ILE A 29 -0.72 11.18 -2.00
C ILE A 29 -0.39 10.59 -3.36
N PHE A 30 0.33 9.47 -3.37
CA PHE A 30 0.49 8.63 -4.53
C PHE A 30 -0.56 7.53 -4.49
N VAL A 31 -1.30 7.41 -5.58
CA VAL A 31 -2.23 6.30 -5.80
C VAL A 31 -1.53 5.28 -6.67
N ALA A 32 -1.48 4.01 -6.24
CA ALA A 32 -0.79 2.95 -6.94
C ALA A 32 -1.73 1.78 -7.25
N TYR A 33 -1.58 1.17 -8.43
CA TYR A 33 -2.27 -0.05 -8.82
C TYR A 33 -1.25 -1.09 -9.28
N ALA A 34 -0.94 -2.05 -8.40
CA ALA A 34 0.06 -3.07 -8.68
C ALA A 34 -0.42 -4.06 -9.76
N PRO A 35 0.50 -4.63 -10.55
CA PRO A 35 0.18 -5.77 -11.39
C PRO A 35 -0.43 -6.93 -10.58
N THR A 36 -1.38 -7.66 -11.18
CA THR A 36 -1.86 -8.95 -10.67
C THR A 36 -0.85 -10.06 -10.98
N SER A 37 -0.99 -11.25 -10.39
CA SER A 37 -0.06 -12.37 -10.62
C SER A 37 0.02 -12.87 -12.07
N ASN A 38 -0.93 -12.50 -12.92
CA ASN A 38 -0.93 -12.82 -14.35
C ASN A 38 0.04 -11.97 -15.19
N TYR A 39 0.70 -10.96 -14.61
CA TYR A 39 1.70 -10.13 -15.31
C TYR A 39 3.11 -10.73 -15.17
N GLU A 40 4.01 -10.35 -16.08
CA GLU A 40 5.39 -10.87 -16.07
C GLU A 40 6.17 -10.34 -14.86
N GLN A 41 7.14 -11.11 -14.37
CA GLN A 41 7.89 -10.77 -13.16
C GLN A 41 8.66 -9.45 -13.30
N GLU A 42 9.16 -9.17 -14.51
CA GLU A 42 9.84 -7.92 -14.85
C GLU A 42 8.93 -6.69 -14.65
N GLU A 43 7.63 -6.81 -14.93
CA GLU A 43 6.68 -5.72 -14.73
C GLU A 43 6.39 -5.49 -13.24
N LEU A 44 6.37 -6.56 -12.45
CA LEU A 44 6.26 -6.45 -10.99
C LEU A 44 7.50 -5.80 -10.38
N GLU A 45 8.69 -6.17 -10.85
CA GLU A 45 9.94 -5.56 -10.40
C GLU A 45 10.02 -4.07 -10.77
N ALA A 46 9.66 -3.72 -12.01
CA ALA A 46 9.57 -2.35 -12.47
C ALA A 46 8.61 -1.52 -11.59
N PHE A 47 7.43 -2.08 -11.27
CA PHE A 47 6.47 -1.42 -10.39
C PHE A 47 7.06 -1.08 -9.02
N TYR A 48 7.77 -2.01 -8.37
CA TYR A 48 8.37 -1.74 -7.05
C TYR A 48 9.59 -0.81 -7.11
N ILE A 49 10.33 -0.79 -8.23
CA ILE A 49 11.37 0.22 -8.50
C ILE A 49 10.73 1.61 -8.58
N ASP A 50 9.63 1.74 -9.32
CA ASP A 50 8.89 3.00 -9.47
C ASP A 50 8.34 3.48 -8.12
N VAL A 51 7.74 2.59 -7.30
CA VAL A 51 7.28 2.93 -5.94
C VAL A 51 8.41 3.55 -5.09
N LYS A 52 9.62 2.97 -5.15
CA LYS A 52 10.80 3.50 -4.44
C LYS A 52 11.25 4.84 -5.03
N GLY A 53 11.16 5.01 -6.36
CA GLY A 53 11.42 6.25 -7.07
C GLY A 53 10.51 7.39 -6.61
N LEU A 54 9.19 7.16 -6.60
CA LEU A 54 8.18 8.13 -6.15
C LEU A 54 8.44 8.61 -4.71
N TYR A 55 8.88 7.69 -3.84
CA TYR A 55 9.26 8.05 -2.48
C TYR A 55 10.49 8.96 -2.42
N ARG A 56 11.49 8.76 -3.30
CA ARG A 56 12.74 9.53 -3.31
C ARG A 56 12.63 10.88 -3.98
N GLU A 57 11.92 10.95 -5.11
CA GLU A 57 11.86 12.13 -5.98
C GLU A 57 11.05 13.27 -5.38
N ASP A 58 9.97 12.97 -4.68
CA ASP A 58 9.13 14.01 -4.11
C ASP A 58 9.85 14.66 -2.91
N HIS A 59 9.77 15.99 -2.76
CA HIS A 59 10.43 16.69 -1.65
C HIS A 59 9.44 17.21 -0.60
N THR A 60 8.16 16.82 -0.69
CA THR A 60 7.18 17.21 0.31
C THR A 60 7.45 16.54 1.65
N SER A 61 7.16 17.26 2.73
CA SER A 61 7.40 16.77 4.09
C SER A 61 6.46 15.63 4.48
N PHE A 62 5.29 15.52 3.85
CA PHE A 62 4.28 14.50 4.12
C PHE A 62 3.88 13.79 2.84
N LYS A 63 4.01 12.46 2.83
CA LYS A 63 3.72 11.60 1.68
C LYS A 63 2.90 10.41 2.13
N VAL A 64 2.02 9.90 1.28
CA VAL A 64 1.30 8.63 1.47
C VAL A 64 1.32 7.89 0.14
N ILE A 65 1.49 6.57 0.16
CA ILE A 65 1.31 5.72 -1.03
C ILE A 65 0.15 4.78 -0.71
N ALA A 66 -0.93 4.84 -1.48
CA ALA A 66 -2.13 4.05 -1.21
C ALA A 66 -2.66 3.43 -2.49
N GLY A 67 -3.30 2.28 -2.37
CA GLY A 67 -4.05 1.67 -3.46
C GLY A 67 -4.03 0.16 -3.40
N ASP A 68 -4.36 -0.46 -4.52
CA ASP A 68 -4.41 -1.91 -4.61
C ASP A 68 -3.01 -2.44 -4.95
N PHE A 69 -2.42 -3.18 -4.01
CA PHE A 69 -1.11 -3.78 -4.18
C PHE A 69 -1.17 -5.25 -4.60
N ASN A 70 -2.38 -5.82 -4.73
CA ASN A 70 -2.56 -7.24 -5.06
C ASN A 70 -1.70 -8.17 -4.18
N ALA A 71 -1.53 -7.85 -2.89
CA ALA A 71 -0.64 -8.57 -1.97
C ALA A 71 -1.38 -9.01 -0.70
N LYS A 72 -0.77 -9.87 0.13
CA LYS A 72 -1.29 -10.26 1.45
C LYS A 72 -0.21 -10.16 2.52
N ILE A 73 -0.16 -9.03 3.26
CA ILE A 73 0.81 -8.90 4.35
C ILE A 73 0.33 -9.70 5.56
N ALA A 74 0.84 -10.92 5.69
CA ALA A 74 0.65 -11.71 6.91
C ALA A 74 1.49 -11.13 8.07
N PRO A 75 1.04 -11.26 9.34
CA PRO A 75 1.93 -11.12 10.49
C PRO A 75 3.13 -12.07 10.33
N ARG A 76 4.33 -11.70 10.82
CA ARG A 76 5.50 -12.61 10.84
C ARG A 76 5.08 -13.95 11.47
N ARG A 77 5.01 -15.02 10.67
CA ARG A 77 4.68 -16.37 11.13
C ARG A 77 5.96 -17.13 11.48
N THR A 78 5.87 -17.97 12.51
CA THR A 78 6.87 -19.01 12.83
C THR A 78 6.88 -20.07 11.74
N THR A 79 8.04 -20.74 11.58
CA THR A 79 8.43 -21.66 10.50
C THR A 79 7.43 -22.79 10.20
N GLU A 80 6.49 -23.09 11.09
CA GLU A 80 5.55 -24.22 10.98
C GLU A 80 4.32 -23.91 10.10
N GLN A 81 3.92 -22.65 9.92
CA GLN A 81 2.77 -22.29 9.06
C GLN A 81 3.09 -22.20 7.56
N LEU A 82 4.34 -22.47 7.17
CA LEU A 82 4.80 -22.42 5.77
C LEU A 82 4.25 -23.54 4.87
N HIS A 83 3.60 -24.57 5.44
CA HIS A 83 3.23 -25.79 4.70
C HIS A 83 1.75 -25.90 4.30
N ILE A 84 0.87 -24.96 4.69
CA ILE A 84 -0.59 -25.07 4.45
C ILE A 84 -1.11 -23.91 3.60
N GLU A 85 -0.53 -23.65 2.43
CA GLU A 85 -1.21 -22.89 1.38
C GLU A 85 -0.87 -23.53 0.03
N THR A 86 -1.62 -24.56 -0.33
CA THR A 86 -1.41 -25.38 -1.55
C THR A 86 -1.65 -24.59 -2.86
N ASN A 87 -2.13 -23.34 -2.77
CA ASN A 87 -2.23 -22.36 -3.87
C ASN A 87 -1.39 -21.08 -3.61
N GLY A 88 -0.44 -21.11 -2.67
CA GLY A 88 0.15 -19.94 -2.01
C GLY A 88 1.48 -19.41 -2.56
N MET A 89 1.97 -19.88 -3.71
CA MET A 89 3.28 -19.43 -4.23
C MET A 89 3.26 -17.98 -4.72
N GLU A 90 2.25 -17.58 -5.50
CA GLU A 90 2.19 -16.24 -6.11
C GLU A 90 1.94 -15.12 -5.09
N TRP A 91 1.07 -15.37 -4.11
CA TRP A 91 0.77 -14.41 -3.04
C TRP A 91 1.99 -14.10 -2.17
N LYS A 92 2.85 -15.10 -1.96
CA LYS A 92 4.05 -14.95 -1.16
C LYS A 92 5.01 -13.93 -1.78
N GLU A 93 5.20 -13.98 -3.09
CA GLU A 93 6.13 -13.10 -3.79
C GLU A 93 5.70 -11.62 -3.75
N HIS A 94 4.46 -11.31 -4.10
CA HIS A 94 3.92 -9.94 -3.99
C HIS A 94 4.01 -9.40 -2.56
N SER A 95 3.75 -10.25 -1.57
CA SER A 95 3.77 -9.89 -0.15
C SER A 95 5.18 -9.68 0.40
N GLU A 96 6.14 -10.50 -0.03
CA GLU A 96 7.56 -10.35 0.32
C GLU A 96 8.13 -9.08 -0.30
N ARG A 97 7.87 -8.82 -1.59
CA ARG A 97 8.31 -7.59 -2.27
C ARG A 97 7.72 -6.33 -1.64
N LEU A 98 6.43 -6.36 -1.28
CA LEU A 98 5.79 -5.27 -0.56
C LEU A 98 6.46 -5.04 0.80
N SER A 99 6.72 -6.11 1.54
CA SER A 99 7.39 -6.06 2.85
C SER A 99 8.80 -5.51 2.75
N GLU A 100 9.59 -5.95 1.77
CA GLU A 100 10.93 -5.42 1.49
C GLU A 100 10.91 -3.94 1.09
N SER A 101 9.93 -3.54 0.27
CA SER A 101 9.75 -2.14 -0.11
C SER A 101 9.47 -1.27 1.12
N ILE A 102 8.59 -1.74 2.02
CA ILE A 102 8.27 -1.05 3.28
C ILE A 102 9.52 -0.92 4.17
N MET A 103 10.26 -2.01 4.35
CA MET A 103 11.49 -2.02 5.15
C MET A 103 12.56 -1.09 4.58
N SER A 104 12.82 -1.17 3.27
CA SER A 104 13.89 -0.40 2.61
C SER A 104 13.64 1.11 2.59
N THR A 105 12.37 1.53 2.60
CA THR A 105 11.96 2.95 2.60
C THR A 105 11.77 3.52 4.00
N HIS A 106 11.93 2.70 5.06
CA HIS A 106 11.62 3.06 6.45
C HIS A 106 10.17 3.53 6.63
N THR A 107 9.24 2.90 5.91
CA THR A 107 7.83 3.27 5.92
C THR A 107 7.04 2.36 6.84
N ILE A 108 5.79 2.73 7.13
CA ILE A 108 4.93 2.01 8.06
C ILE A 108 3.73 1.47 7.27
N ASN A 109 3.43 0.18 7.43
CA ASN A 109 2.16 -0.34 6.96
C ASN A 109 1.02 0.12 7.88
N GLY A 110 0.21 1.06 7.40
CA GLY A 110 -0.88 1.68 8.15
C GLY A 110 -1.95 0.67 8.58
N ASN A 111 -2.29 -0.28 7.71
CA ASN A 111 -3.29 -1.32 7.99
C ASN A 111 -2.91 -2.18 9.21
N THR A 112 -1.61 -2.40 9.43
CA THR A 112 -1.11 -3.20 10.56
C THR A 112 -0.87 -2.43 11.85
N GLN A 113 -0.97 -1.09 11.83
CA GLN A 113 -0.71 -0.27 13.03
C GLN A 113 -1.80 -0.38 14.09
N PHE A 114 -3.03 -0.69 13.68
CA PHE A 114 -4.19 -0.70 14.57
C PHE A 114 -4.76 -2.11 14.68
N GLN A 115 -5.06 -2.53 15.92
CA GLN A 115 -5.79 -3.77 16.12
C GLN A 115 -7.26 -3.57 15.73
N LYS A 116 -7.67 -4.17 14.61
CA LYS A 116 -9.06 -4.15 14.13
C LYS A 116 -9.71 -5.51 14.24
N ALA A 117 -11.03 -5.54 14.42
CA ALA A 117 -11.79 -6.78 14.38
C ALA A 117 -11.74 -7.38 12.96
N SER A 118 -11.68 -8.72 12.86
CA SER A 118 -11.47 -9.43 11.59
C SER A 118 -12.53 -9.11 10.51
N HIS A 119 -13.78 -8.87 10.93
CA HIS A 119 -14.90 -8.58 10.02
C HIS A 119 -14.85 -7.18 9.39
N GLY A 120 -13.96 -6.29 9.85
CA GLY A 120 -13.81 -4.92 9.31
C GLY A 120 -12.46 -4.66 8.63
N ARG A 121 -11.73 -5.71 8.26
CA ARG A 121 -10.40 -5.62 7.63
C ARG A 121 -10.41 -5.88 6.13
N TRP A 122 -11.43 -6.55 5.62
CA TRP A 122 -11.47 -6.91 4.20
C TRP A 122 -11.80 -5.68 3.36
N THR A 123 -11.18 -5.61 2.18
CA THR A 123 -11.30 -4.51 1.23
C THR A 123 -11.83 -4.99 -0.12
N TRP A 124 -11.85 -6.31 -0.33
CA TRP A 124 -12.37 -6.95 -1.53
C TRP A 124 -13.27 -8.13 -1.18
N GLU A 125 -14.39 -8.24 -1.90
CA GLU A 125 -15.33 -9.36 -1.84
C GLU A 125 -15.33 -10.08 -3.19
N SER A 126 -15.34 -11.42 -3.18
CA SER A 126 -15.40 -12.20 -4.42
C SER A 126 -16.72 -11.97 -5.16
N PRO A 127 -16.76 -12.12 -6.49
CA PRO A 127 -18.03 -12.01 -7.23
C PRO A 127 -19.13 -12.96 -6.74
N SER A 128 -18.74 -14.06 -6.09
CA SER A 128 -19.64 -15.04 -5.47
C SER A 128 -20.08 -14.69 -4.04
N GLY A 129 -19.51 -13.66 -3.41
CA GLY A 129 -19.72 -13.29 -2.00
C GLY A 129 -19.14 -14.28 -0.97
N GLN A 130 -18.41 -15.30 -1.43
CA GLN A 130 -17.92 -16.38 -0.56
C GLN A 130 -16.60 -16.02 0.14
N PHE A 131 -15.78 -15.15 -0.48
CA PHE A 131 -14.45 -14.84 0.01
C PHE A 131 -14.28 -13.35 0.22
N HIS A 132 -13.74 -12.99 1.37
CA HIS A 132 -13.35 -11.63 1.71
C HIS A 132 -11.83 -11.58 1.84
N ASN A 133 -11.17 -10.65 1.14
CA ASN A 133 -9.73 -10.48 1.18
C ASN A 133 -9.36 -9.03 1.54
N GLU A 134 -8.27 -8.87 2.28
CA GLU A 134 -7.59 -7.58 2.42
C GLU A 134 -6.58 -7.48 1.28
N MET A 135 -6.96 -6.79 0.19
CA MET A 135 -6.16 -6.63 -1.04
C MET A 135 -5.74 -5.17 -1.25
N ASP A 136 -6.58 -4.22 -0.83
CA ASP A 136 -6.18 -2.81 -0.76
C ASP A 136 -5.28 -2.55 0.45
N TYR A 137 -4.10 -2.00 0.19
CA TYR A 137 -3.16 -1.59 1.23
C TYR A 137 -2.96 -0.09 1.21
N VAL A 138 -3.09 0.53 2.38
CA VAL A 138 -2.58 1.87 2.61
C VAL A 138 -1.14 1.74 3.11
N VAL A 139 -0.17 1.84 2.20
CA VAL A 139 1.26 1.89 2.53
C VAL A 139 1.64 3.31 2.97
N ILE A 140 1.50 3.56 4.26
CA ILE A 140 1.70 4.87 4.84
C ILE A 140 3.19 5.15 4.99
N VAL A 141 3.73 5.78 3.96
CA VAL A 141 5.01 6.48 4.04
C VAL A 141 4.92 7.53 5.14
N PHE A 142 5.93 7.59 6.00
CA PHE A 142 5.91 8.60 7.05
C PHE A 142 7.29 9.15 7.35
N ASN A 143 7.39 10.47 7.22
CA ASN A 143 8.34 11.25 7.99
C ASN A 143 7.83 11.27 9.44
N ARG A 144 8.68 10.96 10.43
CA ARG A 144 8.41 10.75 11.88
C ARG A 144 7.58 11.83 12.63
N ARG A 145 7.08 12.86 11.94
CA ARG A 145 6.32 14.00 12.48
C ARG A 145 4.80 13.95 12.28
N PHE A 146 4.26 13.10 11.41
CA PHE A 146 2.79 12.99 11.29
C PHE A 146 2.24 12.12 12.45
N ARG A 147 0.93 12.04 12.64
CA ARG A 147 0.33 11.06 13.58
C ARG A 147 -0.80 10.36 12.86
N LEU A 148 -0.60 9.08 12.56
CA LEU A 148 -1.65 8.23 12.02
C LEU A 148 -2.55 7.87 13.20
N THR A 149 -3.85 8.13 13.08
CA THR A 149 -4.81 7.91 14.16
C THR A 149 -5.71 6.71 13.92
N ASP A 150 -6.00 6.39 12.65
CA ASP A 150 -6.76 5.21 12.26
C ASP A 150 -6.58 4.90 10.76
N VAL A 151 -6.83 3.66 10.34
CA VAL A 151 -6.93 3.21 8.95
C VAL A 151 -8.10 2.24 8.83
N ALA A 152 -9.26 2.69 8.35
CA ALA A 152 -10.48 1.89 8.28
C ALA A 152 -10.99 1.73 6.84
N VAL A 153 -11.67 0.62 6.60
CA VAL A 153 -12.52 0.45 5.43
C VAL A 153 -13.82 1.19 5.70
N ALA A 154 -14.20 2.10 4.80
CA ALA A 154 -15.48 2.80 4.88
C ALA A 154 -16.56 1.91 4.25
N ALA A 155 -17.63 1.66 4.99
CA ALA A 155 -18.84 0.96 4.53
C ALA A 155 -19.93 1.95 4.11
#